data_AF-A0A351SKV9-F1
#
_entry.id   AF-A0A351SKV9-F1
#
_cell.length_a   1.000
_cell.length_b   1.000
_cell.length_c   1.000
_cell.angle_alpha   90.00
_cell.angle_beta   90.00
_cell.angle_gamma   90.00
#
_symmetry.space_group_name_H-M   'P 1'
#
loop_
_entity.id
_entity.type
_entity.pdbx_description
1 polymer ?
#
loop_
_entity_poly.entity_id
_entity_poly.type
_entity_poly.pdbx_seq_one_letter_code
_entity_poly.pdbx_strand_id
1 'polypeptide(L)'
;MRLYKGKSLTQHLIENQRANGGSGAFSAALNGVIMACKRISSLVDKGELIGVLGEAGSSNVQGEDQKLLDIISNETFIGQTEWAGYFAGMASEEMEDVYH
;
A
#
# COMPACT_ATOMS: atom_id res chain seq x y z
N MET A 1 21.51 22.03 12.29
CA MET A 1 20.67 20.95 11.72
C MET A 1 19.27 21.06 12.30
N ARG A 2 18.26 21.43 11.50
CA ARG A 2 16.88 21.61 11.99
C ARG A 2 16.16 20.27 11.81
N LEU A 3 15.94 19.54 12.91
CA LEU A 3 15.09 18.34 12.90
C LEU A 3 13.70 18.76 12.41
N TYR A 4 13.21 18.09 11.37
CA TYR A 4 11.90 18.37 10.79
C TYR A 4 10.82 18.13 11.87
N LYS A 5 10.14 19.19 12.32
CA LYS A 5 9.08 19.16 13.35
C LYS A 5 7.70 18.85 12.72
N GLY A 6 7.63 17.90 11.80
CA GLY A 6 6.36 17.43 11.25
C GLY A 6 5.75 16.34 12.13
N LYS A 7 4.42 16.36 12.32
CA LYS A 7 3.69 15.24 12.91
C LYS A 7 3.52 14.15 11.84
N SER A 8 3.98 12.94 12.11
CA SER A 8 3.77 11.82 11.19
C SER A 8 2.30 11.41 11.15
N LEU A 9 1.87 10.77 10.06
CA LEU A 9 0.51 10.24 9.97
C LEU A 9 0.23 9.23 11.09
N THR A 10 1.19 8.37 11.43
CA THR A 10 1.06 7.44 12.58
C THR A 10 0.86 8.18 13.91
N GLN A 11 1.59 9.28 14.15
CA GLN A 11 1.38 10.11 15.34
C GLN A 11 -0.02 10.72 15.35
N HIS A 12 -0.48 11.26 14.21
CA HIS A 12 -1.81 11.81 14.07
C HIS A 12 -2.92 10.77 14.35
N LEU A 13 -2.77 9.54 13.84
CA LEU A 13 -3.73 8.45 14.07
C LEU A 13 -3.79 8.06 15.55
N ILE A 14 -2.63 7.90 16.20
CA ILE A 14 -2.55 7.55 17.63
C ILE A 14 -3.21 8.61 18.50
N GLU A 15 -2.96 9.89 18.23
CA GLU A 15 -3.56 10.99 19.00
C GLU A 15 -5.08 11.06 18.82
N ASN A 16 -5.57 10.93 17.59
CA ASN A 16 -7.02 10.93 17.33
C ASN A 16 -7.71 9.72 17.96
N GLN A 17 -7.10 8.53 17.93
CA GLN A 17 -7.64 7.37 18.61
C GLN A 17 -7.69 7.59 20.14
N ARG A 18 -6.67 8.21 20.74
CA ARG A 18 -6.69 8.53 22.17
C ARG A 18 -7.78 9.54 22.53
N ALA A 19 -8.02 10.52 21.66
CA ALA A 19 -9.02 11.57 21.89
C ALA A 19 -10.46 11.06 21.71
N ASN A 20 -10.70 10.19 20.73
CA ASN A 20 -12.05 9.71 20.38
C ASN A 20 -12.37 8.31 20.93
N GLY A 21 -11.38 7.60 21.50
CA GLY A 21 -11.51 6.20 21.88
C GLY A 21 -11.51 5.25 20.67
N GLY A 22 -11.85 3.99 20.93
CA GLY A 22 -11.95 2.95 19.90
C GLY A 22 -10.90 1.84 20.05
N SER A 23 -11.12 0.72 19.35
CA SER A 23 -10.31 -0.50 19.44
C SER A 23 -8.90 -0.37 18.87
N GLY A 24 -8.64 0.67 18.07
CA GLY A 24 -7.39 0.85 17.32
C GLY A 24 -7.30 0.09 16.01
N ALA A 25 -8.33 -0.71 15.67
CA ALA A 25 -8.38 -1.45 14.40
C ALA A 25 -8.24 -0.53 13.18
N PHE A 26 -8.91 0.63 13.18
CA PHE A 26 -8.79 1.61 12.10
C PHE A 26 -7.37 2.18 11.96
N SER A 27 -6.74 2.57 13.07
CA SER A 27 -5.37 3.07 13.08
C SER A 27 -4.39 2.01 12.57
N ALA A 28 -4.61 0.75 12.93
CA ALA A 28 -3.77 -0.35 12.49
C ALA A 28 -3.98 -0.68 11.00
N ALA A 29 -5.23 -0.70 10.52
CA ALA A 29 -5.57 -0.84 9.11
C ALA A 29 -4.89 0.25 8.25
N LEU A 30 -5.01 1.51 8.64
CA LEU A 30 -4.36 2.62 7.93
C LEU A 30 -2.83 2.54 8.00
N ASN A 31 -2.25 2.06 9.09
CA ASN A 31 -0.80 1.82 9.12
C ASN A 31 -0.38 0.75 8.11
N GLY A 32 -1.18 -0.29 7.87
CA GLY A 32 -0.95 -1.26 6.78
C GLY A 32 -0.87 -0.59 5.40
N VAL A 33 -1.84 0.30 5.11
CA VAL A 33 -1.83 1.10 3.86
C VAL A 33 -0.58 1.99 3.76
N ILE A 34 -0.20 2.67 4.84
CA ILE A 34 1.00 3.52 4.87
C ILE A 34 2.26 2.69 4.57
N MET A 35 2.35 1.47 5.11
CA MET A 35 3.49 0.59 4.87
C MET A 35 3.54 0.11 3.41
N ALA A 36 2.39 -0.22 2.82
CA ALA A 36 2.31 -0.54 1.39
C ALA A 36 2.81 0.62 0.52
N CYS A 37 2.30 1.84 0.75
CA CYS A 37 2.70 3.03 0.02
C CYS A 37 4.21 3.32 0.15
N LYS A 38 4.78 3.19 1.36
CA LYS A 38 6.23 3.38 1.56
C LYS A 38 7.07 2.34 0.82
N ARG A 39 6.61 1.09 0.78
CA ARG A 39 7.29 0.02 0.05
C ARG A 39 7.25 0.28 -1.44
N ILE A 40 6.09 0.65 -1.99
CA ILE A 40 5.94 1.03 -3.40
C ILE A 40 6.86 2.22 -3.72
N SER A 41 6.83 3.29 -2.91
CA SER A 41 7.73 4.43 -3.07
C SER A 41 9.19 4.01 -3.12
N SER A 42 9.63 3.13 -2.21
CA SER A 42 11.00 2.64 -2.20
C SER A 42 11.38 1.82 -3.45
N LEU A 43 10.42 1.12 -4.07
CA LEU A 43 10.64 0.38 -5.30
C LEU A 43 10.69 1.32 -6.50
N VAL A 44 9.76 2.28 -6.57
CA VAL A 44 9.75 3.34 -7.60
C VAL A 44 11.03 4.16 -7.57
N ASP A 45 11.50 4.54 -6.38
CA ASP A 45 12.75 5.31 -6.21
C ASP A 45 13.99 4.56 -6.73
N LYS A 46 13.96 3.22 -6.73
CA LYS A 46 15.04 2.39 -7.29
C LYS A 46 14.90 2.20 -8.79
N GLY A 47 13.68 2.26 -9.34
CA GLY A 47 13.41 2.25 -10.77
C GLY A 47 14.15 1.14 -11.53
N GLU A 48 14.81 1.50 -12.63
CA GLU A 48 15.50 0.55 -13.50
C GLU A 48 16.57 -0.28 -12.80
N LEU A 49 17.16 0.23 -11.71
CA LEU A 49 18.22 -0.47 -10.98
C LEU A 49 17.78 -1.85 -10.48
N ILE A 50 16.48 -2.03 -10.26
CA ILE A 50 15.87 -3.28 -9.83
C ILE A 50 14.92 -3.86 -10.89
N GLY A 51 14.94 -3.33 -12.12
CA GLY A 51 14.13 -3.80 -13.24
C GLY A 51 12.62 -3.60 -13.05
N VAL A 52 12.18 -2.59 -12.30
CA VAL A 52 10.75 -2.32 -12.06
C VAL A 52 10.14 -1.29 -13.03
N LEU A 53 10.91 -0.81 -14.00
CA LEU A 53 10.39 0.05 -15.07
C LEU A 53 10.17 -0.78 -16.34
N GLY A 54 9.01 -0.58 -16.97
CA GLY A 54 8.66 -1.22 -18.24
C GLY A 54 7.36 -2.02 -18.18
N GLU A 55 7.05 -2.62 -19.33
CA GLU A 55 5.91 -3.52 -19.50
C GLU A 55 6.22 -4.88 -18.86
N ALA A 56 5.20 -5.50 -18.28
CA ALA A 56 5.28 -6.86 -17.77
C ALA A 56 5.32 -7.92 -18.90
N GLY A 57 5.09 -7.49 -20.16
CA GLY A 57 4.96 -8.39 -21.30
C GLY A 57 3.66 -9.19 -21.31
N SER A 58 2.70 -8.80 -20.47
CA SER A 58 1.36 -9.38 -20.36
C SER A 58 0.29 -8.29 -20.44
N SER A 59 -0.90 -8.66 -20.89
CA SER A 59 -2.08 -7.81 -20.80
C SER A 59 -2.86 -8.11 -19.52
N ASN A 60 -3.44 -7.09 -18.89
CA ASN A 60 -4.30 -7.26 -17.72
C ASN A 60 -5.69 -7.83 -18.10
N VAL A 61 -6.55 -8.07 -17.10
CA VAL A 61 -7.91 -8.62 -17.27
C VAL A 61 -8.86 -7.71 -18.08
N GLN A 62 -8.46 -6.46 -18.33
CA GLN A 62 -9.18 -5.48 -19.14
C GLN A 62 -8.62 -5.36 -20.57
N GLY A 63 -7.54 -6.10 -20.90
CA GLY A 63 -6.90 -6.08 -22.21
C GLY A 63 -5.93 -4.92 -22.42
N GLU A 64 -5.51 -4.24 -21.35
CA GLU A 64 -4.49 -3.18 -21.39
C GLU A 64 -3.09 -3.74 -21.17
N ASP A 65 -2.07 -3.10 -21.75
CA ASP A 65 -0.67 -3.45 -21.52
C ASP A 65 -0.29 -3.20 -20.05
N GLN A 66 0.01 -4.28 -19.32
CA GLN A 66 0.24 -4.21 -17.89
C GLN A 66 1.66 -3.75 -17.58
N LYS A 67 1.83 -2.81 -16.66
CA LYS A 67 3.16 -2.38 -16.23
C LYS A 67 3.62 -3.21 -15.05
N LEU A 68 4.94 -3.44 -14.97
CA LEU A 68 5.55 -4.12 -13.82
C LEU A 68 5.20 -3.45 -12.49
N LEU A 69 5.08 -2.12 -12.48
CA LEU A 69 4.72 -1.37 -11.28
C LEU A 69 3.28 -1.66 -10.82
N ASP A 70 2.36 -1.96 -11.74
CA ASP A 70 0.97 -2.23 -11.41
C ASP A 70 0.87 -3.58 -10.68
N ILE A 71 1.58 -4.59 -11.19
CA ILE A 71 1.74 -5.91 -10.54
C ILE A 71 2.34 -5.77 -9.14
N ILE A 72 3.47 -5.05 -9.03
CA ILE A 72 4.18 -4.85 -7.76
C ILE A 72 3.31 -4.13 -6.74
N SER A 73 2.56 -3.13 -7.19
CA SER A 73 1.66 -2.36 -6.33
C SER A 73 0.54 -3.24 -5.81
N ASN A 74 -0.10 -4.02 -6.68
CA ASN A 74 -1.15 -4.97 -6.32
C ASN A 74 -0.64 -6.01 -5.30
N GLU A 75 0.47 -6.69 -5.59
CA GLU A 75 1.06 -7.70 -4.69
C GLU A 75 1.47 -7.09 -3.34
N THR A 76 2.02 -5.88 -3.36
CA THR A 76 2.41 -5.17 -2.13
C THR A 76 1.18 -4.85 -1.28
N PHE A 77 0.08 -4.41 -1.88
CA PHE A 77 -1.16 -4.12 -1.17
C PHE A 77 -1.82 -5.39 -0.61
N ILE A 78 -1.87 -6.48 -1.38
CA ILE A 78 -2.35 -7.78 -0.89
C ILE A 78 -1.55 -8.19 0.35
N GLY A 79 -0.22 -8.28 0.23
CA GLY A 79 0.61 -8.77 1.32
C GLY A 79 0.58 -7.89 2.57
N GLN A 80 0.44 -6.56 2.42
CA GLN A 80 0.34 -5.67 3.59
C GLN A 80 -1.04 -5.68 4.24
N THR A 81 -2.11 -5.76 3.46
CA THR A 81 -3.48 -5.79 4.01
C THR A 81 -3.78 -7.13 4.68
N GLU A 82 -3.31 -8.24 4.09
CA GLU A 82 -3.38 -9.58 4.67
C GLU A 82 -2.59 -9.65 5.99
N TRP A 83 -1.33 -9.21 5.98
CA TRP A 83 -0.50 -9.21 7.20
C TRP A 83 -1.07 -8.31 8.31
N ALA A 84 -1.68 -7.19 7.95
CA ALA A 84 -2.32 -6.31 8.92
C ALA A 84 -3.52 -6.97 9.59
N GLY A 85 -4.28 -7.83 8.88
CA GLY A 85 -5.39 -8.60 9.44
C GLY A 85 -6.62 -7.77 9.83
N TYR A 86 -6.72 -6.53 9.34
CA TYR A 86 -7.84 -5.62 9.61
C TYR A 86 -8.77 -5.40 8.41
N PHE A 87 -8.52 -6.08 7.29
CA PHE A 87 -9.31 -5.99 6.07
C PHE A 87 -10.02 -7.33 5.86
N ALA A 88 -11.32 -7.28 5.57
CA ALA A 88 -12.11 -8.48 5.25
C ALA A 88 -11.95 -8.91 3.78
N GLY A 89 -11.30 -8.07 2.97
CA GLY A 89 -11.04 -8.29 1.56
C GLY A 89 -10.58 -7.00 0.88
N MET A 90 -10.16 -7.13 -0.38
CA MET A 90 -9.66 -6.05 -1.23
C MET A 90 -10.19 -6.22 -2.65
N ALA A 91 -10.71 -5.15 -3.23
CA ALA A 91 -10.95 -5.04 -4.66
C ALA A 91 -9.82 -4.23 -5.28
N SER A 92 -9.31 -4.67 -6.43
CA SER A 92 -8.20 -4.05 -7.14
C SER A 92 -8.51 -3.98 -8.62
N GLU A 93 -8.07 -2.92 -9.29
CA GLU A 93 -8.16 -2.78 -10.76
C GLU A 93 -7.42 -3.92 -11.48
N GLU A 94 -6.37 -4.44 -10.86
CA GLU A 94 -5.53 -5.53 -11.37
C GLU A 94 -6.13 -6.93 -11.15
N MET A 95 -7.35 -7.04 -10.59
CA MET A 95 -7.97 -8.32 -10.25
C MET A 95 -9.40 -8.39 -10.79
N GLU A 96 -9.77 -9.54 -11.38
CA GLU A 96 -11.14 -9.78 -11.86
C GLU A 96 -12.13 -9.99 -10.69
N ASP A 97 -11.68 -10.72 -9.67
CA ASP A 97 -12.47 -11.02 -8.47
C ASP A 97 -11.93 -10.29 -7.24
N VAL A 98 -12.80 -10.12 -6.24
CA VAL A 98 -12.41 -9.60 -4.92
C VAL A 98 -11.44 -10.59 -4.25
N TYR A 99 -10.36 -10.08 -3.65
CA TYR A 99 -9.49 -10.85 -2.76
C TYR A 99 -10.09 -10.87 -1.36
N HIS A 100 -10.18 -12.02 -0.69
CA HIS A 100 -10.76 -12.16 0.65
C HIS A 100 -10.09 -13.27 1.46
#